data_AF-A0A516SJM1-F1
#
_entry.id   AF-A0A516SJM1-F1
#
_cell.length_a   1.000
_cell.length_b   1.000
_cell.length_c   1.000
_cell.angle_alpha   90.00
_cell.angle_beta   90.00
_cell.angle_gamma   90.00
#
_symmetry.space_group_name_H-M   'P 1'
#
loop_
_entity.id
_entity.type
_entity.pdbx_description
1 polymer ?
#
loop_
_entity_poly.entity_id
_entity_poly.type
_entity_poly.pdbx_seq_one_letter_code
_entity_poly.pdbx_strand_id
1 'polypeptide(L)'
;MFKVYLRDADKLISEKTLTLDAQAALRAFETLVNRAELDGQNFWAVLSLDGIPLAQHKFDTSPKSAMYFWRGRINHLAQNTALAGHA
;
A
#
# COMPACT_ATOMS: atom_id res chain seq x y z
N MET A 1 -4.74 -14.28 -0.42
CA MET A 1 -5.67 -13.17 -0.76
C MET A 1 -4.99 -11.82 -0.55
N PHE A 2 -5.08 -10.88 -1.49
CA PHE A 2 -4.59 -9.52 -1.31
C PHE A 2 -5.59 -8.65 -0.54
N LYS A 3 -5.07 -7.81 0.34
CA LYS A 3 -5.81 -6.85 1.15
C LYS A 3 -5.12 -5.50 1.07
N VAL A 4 -5.82 -4.52 0.53
CA VAL A 4 -5.38 -3.13 0.45
C VAL A 4 -6.29 -2.32 1.35
N TYR A 5 -5.73 -1.50 2.23
CA TYR A 5 -6.55 -0.68 3.11
C TYR A 5 -5.88 0.62 3.52
N LEU A 6 -6.70 1.62 3.77
CA LEU A 6 -6.31 2.87 4.38
C LEU A 6 -6.66 2.82 5.86
N ARG A 7 -5.69 3.15 6.72
CA ARG A 7 -5.92 3.34 8.15
C ARG A 7 -5.48 4.72 8.61
N ASP A 8 -6.17 5.29 9.58
CA ASP A 8 -5.80 6.53 10.25
C ASP A 8 -4.97 6.28 11.54
N ALA A 9 -4.71 7.36 12.27
CA ALA A 9 -3.95 7.39 13.51
C ALA A 9 -4.56 6.52 14.62
N ASP A 10 -5.89 6.45 14.68
CA ASP A 10 -6.66 5.64 15.62
C ASP A 10 -6.75 4.17 15.18
N LYS A 11 -6.04 3.80 14.10
CA LYS A 11 -6.02 2.48 13.48
C LYS A 11 -7.38 2.05 12.93
N LEU A 12 -8.32 2.98 12.74
CA LEU A 12 -9.58 2.67 12.09
C LEU A 12 -9.33 2.47 10.60
N ILE A 13 -10.05 1.52 10.00
CA ILE A 13 -9.91 1.21 8.57
C ILE A 13 -11.04 1.95 7.84
N SER A 14 -10.68 2.98 7.08
CA SER A 14 -11.65 3.81 6.36
C SER A 14 -11.97 3.24 4.97
N GLU A 15 -10.97 2.70 4.27
CA GLU A 15 -11.15 2.08 2.96
C GLU A 15 -10.46 0.72 2.93
N LYS A 16 -11.13 -0.26 2.34
CA LYS A 16 -10.62 -1.63 2.26
C LYS A 16 -11.03 -2.27 0.94
N THR A 17 -10.04 -2.74 0.20
CA THR A 17 -10.19 -3.58 -0.99
C THR A 17 -9.63 -4.97 -0.70
N LEU A 18 -10.41 -6.00 -1.03
CA LEU A 18 -9.99 -7.40 -0.96
C LEU A 18 -10.07 -7.97 -2.37
N THR A 19 -8.98 -8.59 -2.84
CA THR A 19 -8.95 -9.19 -4.18
C THR A 19 -7.99 -10.37 -4.22
N LEU A 20 -8.22 -11.31 -5.13
CA LEU A 20 -7.27 -12.36 -5.49
C LEU A 20 -6.34 -11.92 -6.63
N ASP A 21 -6.71 -10.87 -7.36
CA ASP A 21 -5.93 -10.35 -8.48
C ASP A 21 -4.84 -9.39 -8.00
N ALA A 22 -3.58 -9.78 -8.23
CA ALA A 22 -2.42 -9.00 -7.81
C ALA A 22 -2.38 -7.62 -8.50
N GLN A 23 -2.80 -7.55 -9.77
CA GLN A 23 -2.78 -6.30 -10.52
C GLN A 23 -3.82 -5.31 -10.00
N ALA A 24 -5.02 -5.77 -9.67
CA ALA A 24 -6.08 -4.99 -9.03
C ALA A 24 -5.65 -4.51 -7.64
N ALA A 25 -4.94 -5.35 -6.87
CA ALA A 25 -4.40 -4.95 -5.57
C ALA A 25 -3.35 -3.83 -5.73
N LEU A 26 -2.44 -3.95 -6.69
CA LEU A 26 -1.43 -2.93 -6.97
C LEU A 26 -2.07 -1.62 -7.44
N ARG A 27 -3.06 -1.65 -8.34
CA ARG A 27 -3.79 -0.45 -8.79
C ARG A 27 -4.56 0.22 -7.65
N ALA A 28 -5.20 -0.56 -6.79
CA ALA A 28 -5.90 -0.02 -5.62
C ALA A 28 -4.92 0.66 -4.65
N PHE A 29 -3.79 0.01 -4.38
CA PHE A 29 -2.74 0.59 -3.54
C PHE A 29 -2.12 1.84 -4.17
N GLU A 30 -1.83 1.81 -5.46
CA GLU A 30 -1.35 2.97 -6.23
C GLU A 30 -2.32 4.15 -6.13
N THR A 31 -3.61 3.89 -6.29
CA THR A 31 -4.66 4.91 -6.18
C THR A 31 -4.65 5.57 -4.81
N LEU A 32 -4.48 4.78 -3.74
CA LEU A 32 -4.38 5.32 -2.38
C LEU A 32 -3.12 6.17 -2.20
N VAL A 33 -1.93 5.67 -2.54
CA VAL A 33 -0.67 6.42 -2.29
C VAL A 33 -0.54 7.70 -3.11
N ASN A 34 -1.26 7.81 -4.23
CA ASN A 34 -1.30 9.01 -5.06
C ASN A 34 -2.27 10.09 -4.52
N ARG A 35 -3.02 9.82 -3.44
CA ARG A 35 -3.88 10.83 -2.81
C ARG A 35 -3.06 11.87 -2.06
N ALA A 36 -2.78 12.97 -2.75
CA ALA A 36 -2.04 14.08 -2.17
C ALA A 36 -2.83 14.84 -1.09
N GLU A 37 -4.15 14.73 -1.08
CA GLU A 37 -5.01 15.31 -0.04
C GLU A 37 -4.70 14.76 1.37
N LEU A 38 -4.12 13.57 1.46
CA LEU A 38 -3.74 12.93 2.73
C LEU A 38 -2.31 13.27 3.16
N ASP A 39 -1.51 13.95 2.31
CA ASP A 39 -0.11 14.29 2.62
C ASP A 39 -0.01 15.16 3.87
N GLY A 40 0.91 14.82 4.78
CA GLY A 40 1.06 15.46 6.08
C GLY A 40 0.03 15.03 7.14
N GLN A 41 -0.91 14.16 6.79
CA GLN A 41 -1.84 13.56 7.74
C GLN A 41 -1.34 12.18 8.17
N ASN A 42 -1.70 11.76 9.39
CA ASN A 42 -1.31 10.46 9.95
C ASN A 42 -2.16 9.31 9.40
N PHE A 43 -2.24 9.22 8.08
CA PHE A 43 -2.83 8.13 7.33
C PHE A 43 -1.76 7.16 6.82
N TRP A 44 -2.17 5.91 6.66
CA TRP A 44 -1.32 4.84 6.22
C TRP A 44 -2.07 3.97 5.21
N ALA A 45 -1.56 3.89 3.99
CA ALA A 45 -2.01 2.90 3.03
C ALA A 45 -1.19 1.61 3.22
N VAL A 46 -1.84 0.46 3.29
CA VAL A 46 -1.18 -0.83 3.49
C VAL A 46 -1.64 -1.81 2.43
N LEU A 47 -0.69 -2.51 1.84
CA LEU A 47 -0.92 -3.68 0.98
C LEU A 47 -0.39 -4.91 1.73
N SER A 48 -1.25 -5.90 1.93
CA SER A 48 -0.88 -7.20 2.48
C SER A 48 -1.36 -8.36 1.62
N LEU A 49 -0.62 -9.46 1.65
CA LEU A 49 -0.98 -10.73 1.04
C LEU A 49 -1.09 -11.77 2.15
N ASP A 50 -2.28 -12.36 2.29
CA ASP A 50 -2.55 -13.41 3.28
C ASP A 50 -2.19 -13.01 4.73
N GLY A 51 -2.41 -11.74 5.05
CA GLY A 51 -2.06 -11.17 6.37
C GLY A 51 -0.62 -10.70 6.50
N ILE A 52 0.26 -11.01 5.54
CA ILE A 52 1.66 -10.55 5.52
C ILE A 52 1.71 -9.16 4.86
N PRO A 53 2.15 -8.10 5.55
CA PRO A 53 2.30 -6.78 4.96
C PRO A 53 3.42 -6.78 3.92
N LEU A 54 3.08 -6.49 2.67
CA LEU A 54 4.03 -6.37 1.56
C LEU A 54 4.51 -4.93 1.39
N ALA A 55 3.62 -3.97 1.62
CA ALA A 55 3.92 -2.54 1.51
C ALA A 55 3.17 -1.72 2.55
N GLN A 56 3.81 -0.65 3.00
CA GLN A 56 3.21 0.34 3.88
C GLN A 56 3.63 1.72 3.42
N HIS A 57 2.66 2.57 3.09
CA HIS A 57 2.87 3.97 2.77
C HIS A 57 2.35 4.84 3.91
N LYS A 58 3.16 5.80 4.36
CA LYS A 58 2.76 6.81 5.33
C LYS A 58 2.67 8.16 4.62
N PHE A 59 1.57 8.87 4.80
CA PHE A 59 1.40 10.19 4.18
C PHE A 59 2.08 11.32 4.97
N ASP A 60 2.38 11.09 6.25
CA ASP A 60 3.16 11.99 7.12
C ASP A 60 4.69 11.81 7.00
N THR A 61 5.17 10.88 6.16
CA THR A 61 6.61 10.61 6.06
C THR A 61 7.29 11.42 4.98
N SER A 62 8.59 11.69 5.16
CA SER A 62 9.39 12.34 4.13
C SER A 62 9.49 11.46 2.88
N PRO A 63 9.49 12.05 1.66
CA PRO A 63 9.79 11.33 0.43
C PRO A 63 11.14 10.60 0.44
N LYS A 64 12.06 11.01 1.31
CA LYS A 64 13.36 10.37 1.52
C LYS A 64 13.26 9.01 2.21
N SER A 65 12.16 8.72 2.90
CA SER A 65 11.92 7.46 3.59
C SER A 65 11.46 6.39 2.61
N ALA A 66 12.42 5.82 1.88
CA ALA A 66 12.16 4.81 0.84
C ALA A 66 11.37 3.57 1.33
N MET A 67 11.37 3.30 2.64
CA MET A 67 10.58 2.21 3.24
C MET A 67 9.07 2.53 3.36
N TYR A 68 8.72 3.81 3.50
CA TYR A 68 7.35 4.28 3.73
C TYR A 68 6.81 5.22 2.63
N PHE A 69 7.62 5.53 1.62
CA PHE A 69 7.24 6.37 0.49
C PHE A 69 7.21 5.55 -0.81
N TRP A 70 5.99 5.20 -1.24
CA TRP A 70 5.74 4.30 -2.37
C TRP A 70 5.19 5.01 -3.61
N ARG A 71 4.82 6.30 -3.50
CA ARG A 71 4.36 7.11 -4.64
C ARG A 71 5.42 7.09 -5.75
N GLY A 72 5.01 6.70 -6.96
CA GLY A 72 5.91 6.53 -8.11
C GLY A 72 6.83 5.29 -8.07
N ARG A 73 6.71 4.42 -7.06
CA ARG A 73 7.61 3.25 -6.84
C ARG A 73 6.87 1.92 -6.79
N ILE A 74 5.60 1.88 -7.17
CA ILE A 74 4.74 0.68 -7.16
C ILE A 74 5.29 -0.44 -8.05
N ASN A 75 5.99 -0.11 -9.13
CA ASN A 75 6.64 -1.10 -10.00
C ASN A 75 7.64 -2.00 -9.26
N HIS A 76 8.31 -1.51 -8.21
CA HIS A 76 9.21 -2.33 -7.39
C HIS A 76 8.45 -3.37 -6.55
N LEU A 77 7.20 -3.09 -6.16
CA LEU A 77 6.33 -4.04 -5.46
C LEU A 77 5.85 -5.15 -6.38
N ALA A 78 5.53 -4.83 -7.63
CA ALA A 78 5.14 -5.82 -8.62
C ALA A 78 6.25 -6.89 -8.82
N GLN A 79 7.52 -6.46 -8.83
CA GLN A 79 8.67 -7.36 -8.93
C GLN A 79 8.80 -8.27 -7.70
N ASN A 80 8.65 -7.74 -6.48
CA ASN A 80 8.70 -8.55 -5.26
C ASN A 80 7.50 -9.51 -5.11
N THR A 81 6.32 -9.09 -5.55
CA THR A 81 5.10 -9.92 -5.47
C THR A 81 5.10 -11.02 -6.53
N ALA A 82 5.63 -10.76 -7.73
CA ALA A 82 5.80 -11.76 -8.77
C ALA A 82 6.77 -12.89 -8.34
N LEU A 83 7.82 -12.56 -7.57
CA LEU A 83 8.74 -13.55 -7.01
C LEU A 83 8.10 -14.40 -5.90
N ALA A 84 7.14 -13.85 -5.15
CA ALA A 84 6.41 -14.60 -4.10
C ALA A 84 5.36 -15.58 -4.66
N GLY A 85 5.02 -15.51 -5.96
CA GLY A 85 4.11 -16.43 -6.64
C GLY A 85 4.78 -17.61 -7.36
N HIS A 86 6.12 -17.74 -7.25
CA HIS A 86 6.94 -18.78 -7.87
C HIS A 86 7.69 -19.63 -6.81
N ALA A 87 7.01 -20.03 -5.74
CA ALA A 87 7.54 -20.96 -4.74
C ALA A 87 6.61 -22.17 -4.59
#